data_AF-B8IWJ2-F1
#
_entry.id   AF-B8IWJ2-F1
#
_cell.length_a   1.000
_cell.length_b   1.000
_cell.length_c   1.000
_cell.angle_alpha   90.00
_cell.angle_beta   90.00
_cell.angle_gamma   90.00
#
_symmetry.space_group_name_H-M   'P 1'
#
loop_
_entity.id
_entity.type
_entity.pdbx_description
1 polymer ?
#
loop_
_entity_poly.entity_id
_entity_poly.type
_entity_poly.pdbx_seq_one_letter_code
_entity_poly.pdbx_strand_id
1 'polypeptide(L)' 'MEAPDEITPEQIRERAYDLWERNHRPEGFEMQFWLMAERELKAERDRKQARVRADAAKSPPTAPAVHGRE' A
#
# COMPACT_ATOMS: atom_id res chain seq x y z
N MET A 1 7.26 -17.71 -1.81
CA MET A 1 7.64 -16.51 -1.04
C MET A 1 7.27 -15.30 -1.87
N GLU A 2 6.06 -14.80 -1.72
CA GLU A 2 5.69 -13.48 -2.27
C GLU A 2 6.10 -12.43 -1.25
N ALA A 3 6.81 -11.39 -1.71
CA ALA A 3 7.16 -10.27 -0.87
C ALA A 3 5.87 -9.54 -0.45
N PRO A 4 5.52 -9.45 0.85
CA PRO A 4 4.25 -8.89 1.30
C PRO A 4 4.08 -7.38 0.99
N ASP A 5 5.10 -6.74 0.42
CA ASP A 5 5.10 -5.30 0.11
C ASP A 5 4.95 -4.97 -1.39
N GLU A 6 4.90 -5.96 -2.28
CA GLU A 6 4.64 -5.71 -3.71
C GLU A 6 3.12 -5.67 -4.00
N ILE A 7 2.71 -4.82 -4.94
CA ILE A 7 1.32 -4.80 -5.42
C ILE A 7 1.19 -5.94 -6.43
N THR A 8 0.44 -6.96 -6.06
CA THR A 8 0.27 -8.14 -6.92
C THR A 8 -0.84 -7.90 -7.94
N PRO A 9 -0.77 -8.53 -9.13
CA PRO A 9 -1.83 -8.43 -10.13
C PRO A 9 -3.19 -8.94 -9.61
N GLU A 10 -3.21 -9.86 -8.65
CA GLU A 10 -4.42 -10.30 -7.96
C GLU A 10 -5.09 -9.18 -7.17
N GLN A 11 -4.32 -8.39 -6.41
CA GLN A 11 -4.85 -7.23 -5.69
C GLN A 11 -5.42 -6.18 -6.67
N ILE A 12 -4.74 -5.94 -7.79
CA ILE A 12 -5.23 -5.03 -8.83
C ILE A 12 -6.55 -5.56 -9.41
N ARG A 13 -6.63 -6.87 -9.70
CA ARG A 13 -7.85 -7.50 -10.22
C ARG A 13 -9.02 -7.35 -9.25
N GLU A 14 -8.83 -7.67 -7.97
CA GLU A 14 -9.89 -7.54 -6.96
C GLU A 14 -10.38 -6.10 -6.86
N ARG A 15 -9.45 -5.14 -6.83
CA ARG A 15 -9.79 -3.72 -6.74
C ARG A 15 -10.46 -3.20 -8.02
N ALA A 16 -10.01 -3.63 -9.18
CA ALA A 16 -10.62 -3.29 -10.46
C ALA A 16 -12.03 -3.87 -10.58
N TYR A 17 -12.24 -5.10 -10.11
CA TYR A 17 -13.54 -5.77 -10.12
C TYR A 17 -14.55 -5.07 -9.20
N ASP A 18 -14.16 -4.69 -7.97
CA ASP A 18 -15.00 -3.90 -7.06
C ASP A 18 -15.39 -2.55 -7.69
N LEU A 19 -14.44 -1.85 -8.32
CA LEU A 19 -14.73 -0.60 -9.03
C LEU A 19 -15.69 -0.83 -10.21
N TRP A 20 -15.45 -1.84 -11.03
CA TRP A 20 -16.28 -2.17 -12.19
C TRP A 20 -17.70 -2.56 -11.77
N GLU A 21 -17.85 -3.38 -10.72
CA GLU A 21 -19.14 -3.79 -10.17
C GLU A 21 -19.95 -2.61 -9.63
N ARG A 22 -19.32 -1.72 -8.86
CA ARG A 22 -19.95 -0.48 -8.35
C ARG A 22 -20.43 0.46 -9.45
N ASN A 23 -19.78 0.43 -10.61
CA ASN A 23 -20.12 1.26 -11.77
C ASN A 23 -21.15 0.59 -12.70
N HIS A 24 -21.81 -0.48 -12.25
CA HIS A 24 -22.78 -1.27 -13.04
C HIS A 24 -22.18 -2.05 -14.21
N ARG A 25 -20.90 -2.39 -14.12
CA ARG A 25 -20.20 -3.27 -15.07
C ARG A 25 -20.30 -2.79 -16.52
N PRO A 26 -19.89 -1.54 -16.83
CA PRO A 26 -19.90 -1.06 -18.20
C PRO A 26 -18.91 -1.87 -19.04
N GLU A 27 -19.36 -2.31 -20.21
CA GLU A 27 -18.53 -3.05 -21.17
C GLU A 27 -17.54 -2.10 -21.88
N GLY A 28 -16.31 -2.57 -22.10
CA GLY A 28 -15.24 -1.82 -22.77
C GLY A 28 -14.44 -0.88 -21.86
N PHE A 29 -14.75 -0.83 -20.56
CA PHE A 29 -14.05 0.02 -19.58
C PHE A 29 -13.20 -0.78 -18.59
N GLU A 30 -13.15 -2.10 -18.69
CA GLU A 30 -12.40 -2.99 -17.79
C GLU A 30 -10.93 -2.59 -17.67
N MET A 31 -10.30 -2.22 -18.79
CA MET A 31 -8.91 -1.74 -18.81
C MET A 31 -8.74 -0.42 -18.05
N GLN A 32 -9.72 0.49 -18.14
CA GLN A 32 -9.69 1.75 -17.40
C GLN A 32 -9.79 1.48 -15.89
N PHE A 33 -10.67 0.57 -15.47
CA PHE A 33 -10.79 0.16 -14.08
C PHE A 33 -9.54 -0.56 -13.57
N TRP A 34 -8.88 -1.36 -14.41
CA TRP A 34 -7.59 -1.97 -14.08
C TRP A 34 -6.51 -0.93 -13.80
N LEU A 35 -6.34 0.04 -14.70
CA LEU A 35 -5.35 1.12 -14.55
C LEU A 35 -5.67 2.03 -13.34
N MET A 36 -6.95 2.31 -13.09
CA MET A 36 -7.37 3.05 -11.91
C MET A 36 -7.07 2.29 -10.61
N ALA A 37 -7.36 0.99 -10.58
CA ALA A 37 -7.08 0.13 -9.44
C ALA A 37 -5.59 0.06 -9.12
N GLU A 38 -4.74 -0.14 -10.14
CA GLU A 38 -3.29 -0.13 -9.97
C GLU A 38 -2.80 1.19 -9.38
N ARG A 39 -3.29 2.31 -9.91
CA ARG A 39 -2.91 3.65 -9.44
C ARG A 39 -3.34 3.90 -8.00
N GLU A 40 -4.56 3.49 -7.63
CA GLU A 40 -5.08 3.59 -6.26
C GLU A 40 -4.25 2.77 -5.28
N LEU A 41 -3.94 1.52 -5.61
CA LEU A 41 -3.10 0.65 -4.78
C LEU A 41 -1.69 1.22 -4.61
N LYS A 42 -1.12 1.76 -5.68
CA LYS A 42 0.20 2.41 -5.65
C LYS A 42 0.21 3.65 -4.76
N ALA A 43 -0.81 4.49 -4.86
CA ALA A 43 -0.96 5.67 -4.02
C ALA A 43 -1.18 5.30 -2.54
N GLU A 44 -1.95 4.25 -2.25
CA GLU A 44 -2.16 3.77 -0.89
C GLU A 44 -0.88 3.25 -0.26
N ARG A 45 -0.08 2.48 -1.01
CA ARG A 45 1.24 1.99 -0.59
C ARG A 45 2.20 3.14 -0.31
N ASP A 46 2.30 4.11 -1.22
CA ASP A 46 3.16 5.28 -1.04
C ASP A 46 2.79 6.04 0.25
N ARG A 47 1.49 6.30 0.48
CA ARG A 47 1.00 6.93 1.70
C ARG A 47 1.33 6.11 2.95
N LYS A 48 1.20 4.79 2.90
CA LYS A 48 1.52 3.90 4.02
C LYS A 48 3.02 3.94 4.33
N GLN A 49 3.88 3.88 3.32
CA GLN A 49 5.32 3.99 3.50
C GLN A 49 5.72 5.38 4.02
N ALA A 50 5.13 6.46 3.51
CA ALA A 50 5.36 7.81 3.99
C ALA A 50 5.00 7.96 5.48
N ARG A 51 3.88 7.36 5.92
CA ARG A 51 3.49 7.33 7.33
C ARG A 51 4.48 6.55 8.19
N VAL A 52 4.90 5.36 7.77
CA VAL A 52 5.89 4.55 8.50
C VAL A 52 7.22 5.31 8.64
N ARG A 53 7.67 5.97 7.57
CA ARG A 53 8.88 6.81 7.60
C ARG A 53 8.73 8.00 8.55
N ALA A 54 7.57 8.67 8.54
CA ALA A 54 7.30 9.80 9.43
C ALA A 54 7.21 9.39 10.91
N ASP A 55 6.64 8.22 11.20
CA ASP A 55 6.57 7.64 12.54
C ASP A 55 7.96 7.25 13.08
N ALA A 56 8.77 6.61 12.23
CA ALA A 56 10.17 6.30 12.54
C ALA A 56 11.01 7.57 12.79
N ALA A 57 10.76 8.66 12.06
CA ALA A 57 11.45 9.93 12.25
C ALA A 57 11.01 10.69 13.52
N LYS A 58 9.80 10.42 14.04
CA LYS A 58 9.28 11.03 15.28
C LYS A 58 9.63 10.26 16.54
N SER A 59 10.00 8.99 16.41
CA SER A 59 10.48 8.19 17.53
C SER A 59 11.95 8.54 17.81
N PRO A 60 12.30 9.08 18.99
CA PRO A 60 13.71 9.25 19.34
C PRO A 60 14.40 7.88 19.37
N PRO A 61 15.65 7.74 18.91
CA PRO A 61 16.38 6.50 19.09
C PRO A 61 16.50 6.26 20.60
N THR A 62 15.77 5.27 21.10
CA THR A 62 15.98 4.73 22.44
C THR A 62 17.38 4.14 22.46
N ALA A 63 18.36 4.96 22.82
CA ALA A 63 19.69 4.49 23.15
C ALA A 63 19.53 3.44 24.25
N PRO A 64 20.06 2.21 24.10
CA PRO A 64 20.08 1.28 25.21
C PRO A 64 20.94 1.93 26.30
N ALA A 65 20.33 2.23 27.44
CA ALA A 65 21.02 2.73 28.61
C ALA A 65 22.13 1.72 28.97
N VAL A 66 23.36 2.06 28.60
CA VAL A 66 24.57 1.39 29.07
C VAL A 66 24.68 1.65 30.57
N HIS A 67 24.05 0.81 31.38
CA HIS A 67 24.37 0.72 32.80
C HIS A 67 25.67 -0.07 32.94
N GLY A 68 26.78 0.60 32.62
CA GLY A 68 28.03 0.33 33.29
C GLY A 68 27.93 0.93 34.69
N ARG A 69 27.81 0.08 35.71
CA ARG A 69 28.11 0.46 37.08
C ARG A 69 29.01 -0.64 37.66
N GLU A 70 30.29 -0.29 37.65
CA GLU A 70 31.32 -0.44 38.69
C GLU A 70 31.10 -1.46 39.82
#